data_AF-A0A969D3V9-F1
#
_entry.id   AF-A0A969D3V9-F1
#
_cell.length_a   1.000
_cell.length_b   1.000
_cell.length_c   1.000
_cell.angle_alpha   90.00
_cell.angle_beta   90.00
_cell.angle_gamma   90.00
#
_symmetry.space_group_name_H-M   'P 1'
#
loop_
_entity.id
_entity.type
_entity.pdbx_description
1 polymer ?
#
loop_
_entity_poly.entity_id
_entity_poly.type
_entity_poly.pdbx_seq_one_letter_code
_entity_poly.pdbx_strand_id
1 'polypeptide(L)' 'SRLVAIGWVKYVPPSPSLTNQLAVAQPQTKYDIYAEAGYWYDAVNELITANKTTPSRNLQMAWQELLESDAVQLNQLVGQ' A
#
# COMPACT_ATOMS: atom_id res chain seq x y z
N SER A 1 14.38 24.14 6.44
CA SER A 1 14.28 23.85 4.99
C SER A 1 13.18 22.83 4.80
N ARG A 2 12.19 23.08 3.92
CA ARG A 2 11.19 22.05 3.56
C ARG A 2 11.82 21.15 2.50
N LEU A 3 11.89 19.85 2.77
CA LEU A 3 12.25 18.87 1.75
C LEU A 3 11.11 18.79 0.75
N VAL A 4 11.41 18.97 -0.53
CA VAL A 4 10.46 18.79 -1.64
C VAL A 4 11.08 17.76 -2.57
N ALA A 5 10.42 16.60 -2.71
CA ALA A 5 10.77 15.61 -3.72
C ALA A 5 9.87 15.81 -4.94
N ILE A 6 10.47 15.82 -6.13
CA ILE A 6 9.75 15.89 -7.41
C ILE A 6 9.99 14.55 -8.11
N GLY A 7 8.90 13.86 -8.48
CA GLY A 7 8.96 12.57 -9.14
C GLY A 7 7.75 12.38 -10.06
N TRP A 8 7.84 11.39 -10.95
CA TRP A 8 6.76 10.99 -11.85
C TRP A 8 6.25 9.61 -11.47
N VAL A 9 4.94 9.46 -11.35
CA VAL A 9 4.29 8.15 -11.18
C VAL A 9 3.94 7.63 -12.57
N LYS A 10 4.45 6.45 -12.91
CA LYS A 10 4.06 5.73 -14.13
C LYS A 10 3.06 4.66 -13.77
N TYR A 11 1.87 4.72 -14.38
CA TYR A 11 0.92 3.63 -14.28
C TYR A 11 1.48 2.38 -14.96
N VAL A 12 1.44 1.27 -14.24
CA VAL A 12 1.73 -0.08 -14.74
C VAL A 12 0.46 -0.89 -14.53
N PRO A 13 -0.14 -1.49 -15.57
CA PRO A 13 -1.31 -2.33 -15.37
C PRO A 13 -0.96 -3.58 -14.55
N PRO A 14 -1.87 -4.08 -13.70
CA PRO A 14 -1.71 -5.36 -13.01
C PRO A 14 -1.47 -6.50 -13.99
N SER A 15 -0.58 -7.44 -13.64
CA SER A 15 -0.46 -8.68 -14.41
C SER A 15 -1.74 -9.52 -14.27
N PRO A 16 -2.06 -10.42 -15.23
CA PRO A 16 -3.21 -11.31 -15.10
C PRO A 16 -3.18 -12.16 -13.82
N SER A 17 -2.00 -12.57 -13.36
CA SER A 17 -1.83 -13.29 -12.10
C SER A 17 -2.24 -12.43 -10.89
N LEU A 18 -1.79 -11.18 -10.86
CA LEU A 18 -2.11 -10.24 -9.79
C LEU A 18 -3.63 -9.97 -9.75
N THR A 19 -4.25 -9.74 -10.91
CA THR A 19 -5.70 -9.56 -11.04
C THR A 19 -6.47 -10.76 -10.48
N ASN A 20 -6.02 -11.99 -10.78
CA ASN A 20 -6.68 -13.20 -10.29
C ASN A 20 -6.57 -13.35 -8.77
N GLN A 21 -5.41 -13.02 -8.18
CA GLN A 21 -5.23 -13.04 -6.72
C GLN A 21 -6.15 -12.01 -6.04
N LEU A 22 -6.22 -10.80 -6.57
CA LEU A 22 -7.05 -9.72 -6.03
C LEU A 22 -8.56 -10.00 -6.14
N ALA A 23 -8.99 -10.79 -7.13
CA ALA A 23 -10.38 -11.14 -7.33
C ALA A 23 -10.96 -12.03 -6.22
N VAL A 24 -10.12 -12.88 -5.61
CA VAL A 24 -10.52 -13.82 -4.55
C VAL A 24 -10.07 -13.37 -3.15
N ALA A 25 -9.23 -12.33 -3.07
CA ALA A 25 -8.72 -11.80 -1.82
C ALA A 25 -9.81 -11.14 -0.97
N GLN A 26 -9.71 -11.32 0.35
CA GLN A 26 -10.52 -10.57 1.30
C GLN A 26 -10.19 -9.07 1.17
N PRO A 27 -11.18 -8.16 1.27
CA PRO A 27 -10.93 -6.73 1.12
C PRO A 27 -9.82 -6.20 2.02
N GLN A 28 -9.70 -6.75 3.23
CA GLN A 28 -8.73 -6.31 4.24
C GLN A 28 -7.32 -6.88 4.04
N THR A 29 -7.05 -7.62 2.97
CA THR A 29 -5.71 -8.15 2.67
C THR A 29 -5.19 -7.72 1.30
N LYS A 30 -5.98 -6.96 0.53
CA LYS A 30 -5.61 -6.53 -0.83
C LYS A 30 -4.38 -5.61 -0.86
N TYR A 31 -4.19 -4.80 0.18
CA TYR A 31 -3.03 -3.91 0.28
C TYR A 31 -1.71 -4.69 0.25
N ASP A 32 -1.66 -5.84 0.93
CA ASP A 32 -0.46 -6.67 1.08
C ASP A 32 -0.09 -7.31 -0.26
N ILE A 33 -1.10 -7.82 -0.97
CA ILE A 33 -0.94 -8.40 -2.31
C ILE A 33 -0.36 -7.36 -3.31
N TYR A 34 -0.83 -6.11 -3.25
CA TYR A 34 -0.25 -5.04 -4.07
C TYR A 34 1.19 -4.70 -3.65
N ALA A 35 1.48 -4.68 -2.35
CA ALA A 35 2.80 -4.36 -1.82
C ALA A 35 3.84 -5.41 -2.26
N GLU A 36 3.53 -6.69 -2.09
CA GLU A 36 4.36 -7.81 -2.54
C GLU A 36 4.62 -7.78 -4.06
N ALA A 37 3.64 -7.32 -4.84
CA ALA A 37 3.76 -7.20 -6.28
C ALA A 37 4.50 -5.92 -6.75
N GLY A 38 4.92 -5.04 -5.83
CA GLY A 38 5.63 -3.79 -6.14
C GLY A 38 4.74 -2.61 -6.54
N TYR A 39 3.42 -2.72 -6.33
CA TYR A 39 2.44 -1.67 -6.62
C TYR A 39 2.20 -0.80 -5.38
N TRP A 40 3.26 -0.12 -4.92
CA TRP A 40 3.24 0.63 -3.66
C TRP A 40 2.11 1.68 -3.56
N TYR A 41 1.77 2.33 -4.67
CA TYR A 41 0.70 3.34 -4.71
C TYR A 41 -0.68 2.69 -4.48
N ASP A 42 -0.94 1.57 -5.14
CA ASP A 42 -2.19 0.81 -4.99
C ASP A 42 -2.28 0.18 -3.60
N ALA A 43 -1.17 -0.32 -3.06
CA ALA A 43 -1.09 -0.86 -1.70
C ALA A 43 -1.53 0.19 -0.65
N VAL A 44 -0.99 1.41 -0.74
CA VAL A 44 -1.37 2.52 0.15
C VAL A 44 -2.86 2.87 -0.01
N ASN A 45 -3.36 2.94 -1.25
CA ASN A 45 -4.77 3.25 -1.51
C ASN A 45 -5.74 2.21 -0.94
N GLU A 46 -5.44 0.92 -1.10
CA GLU A 46 -6.24 -0.16 -0.51
C GLU A 46 -6.21 -0.12 1.01
N LEU A 47 -5.05 0.18 1.60
CA LEU A 47 -4.93 0.26 3.06
C LEU A 47 -5.71 1.44 3.64
N ILE A 48 -5.70 2.61 2.97
CA ILE A 48 -6.56 3.75 3.33
C ILE A 48 -8.03 3.36 3.25
N THR A 49 -8.41 2.62 2.20
CA THR A 49 -9.80 2.18 1.98
C THR A 49 -10.25 1.19 3.04
N ALA A 50 -9.40 0.21 3.39
CA ALA A 50 -9.65 -0.73 4.47
C ALA A 50 -9.81 0.00 5.82
N ASN A 51 -8.93 0.95 6.13
CA ASN A 51 -9.01 1.72 7.38
C ASN A 51 -10.26 2.61 7.44
N LYS A 52 -10.72 3.19 6.33
CA LYS A 52 -11.96 3.98 6.29
C LYS A 52 -13.21 3.13 6.49
N THR A 53 -13.21 1.88 6.00
CA THR A 53 -14.37 1.01 6.04
C THR A 53 -14.50 0.29 7.37
N THR A 54 -13.40 -0.23 7.93
CA THR A 54 -13.38 -0.93 9.21
C THR A 54 -12.08 -0.60 9.96
N PRO A 55 -11.99 0.55 10.66
CA PRO A 55 -10.80 0.90 11.42
C PRO A 55 -10.46 -0.21 12.43
N SER A 56 -9.20 -0.62 12.48
CA SER A 56 -8.73 -1.60 13.47
C SER A 56 -7.27 -1.35 13.85
N ARG A 57 -6.88 -1.82 15.04
CA ARG A 57 -5.46 -1.78 15.46
C ARG A 57 -4.57 -2.54 14.49
N ASN A 58 -5.06 -3.63 13.89
CA ASN A 58 -4.30 -4.41 12.91
C ASN A 58 -4.01 -3.60 11.65
N LEU A 59 -4.97 -2.79 11.17
CA LEU A 59 -4.74 -1.92 10.01
C LEU A 59 -3.77 -0.78 10.31
N GLN A 60 -3.74 -0.29 11.56
CA GLN A 60 -2.73 0.69 11.98
C GLN A 60 -1.32 0.09 12.02
N MET A 61 -1.17 -1.17 12.46
CA MET A 61 0.11 -1.87 12.41
C MET A 61 0.53 -2.15 10.95
N ALA A 62 -0.40 -2.62 10.12
CA ALA A 62 -0.16 -2.82 8.69
C ALA A 62 0.26 -1.52 7.97
N TRP A 63 -0.21 -0.36 8.44
CA TRP A 63 0.24 0.94 7.93
C TRP A 63 1.70 1.21 8.26
N GLN A 64 2.12 0.94 9.49
CA GLN A 64 3.52 1.09 9.88
C GLN A 64 4.41 0.11 9.10
N GLU A 65 4.03 -1.17 9.07
CA GLU A 65 4.75 -2.23 8.35
C GLU A 65 4.87 -1.93 6.85
N LEU A 66 3.79 -1.48 6.21
CA LEU A 66 3.80 -1.12 4.79
C LEU A 66 4.78 0.02 4.51
N LEU A 67 4.72 1.11 5.29
CA LEU A 67 5.61 2.25 5.08
C LEU A 67 7.08 1.92 5.35
N GLU A 68 7.34 0.99 6.28
CA GLU A 68 8.69 0.50 6.60
C GLU A 68 9.21 -0.57 5.63
N SER A 69 8.34 -1.17 4.82
CA SER A 69 8.72 -2.25 3.91
C SER A 69 9.71 -1.81 2.83
N ASP A 70 10.59 -2.73 2.44
CA ASP A 70 11.55 -2.55 1.34
C ASP A 70 10.87 -2.27 -0.01
N ALA A 71 9.59 -2.66 -0.16
CA ALA A 71 8.82 -2.46 -1.38
C ALA A 71 8.27 -1.02 -1.52
N VAL A 72 8.01 -0.34 -0.40
CA VAL A 72 7.38 0.99 -0.37
C VAL A 72 8.37 2.08 0.03
N GLN A 73 9.30 1.80 0.94
CA GLN A 73 10.39 2.70 1.36
C GLN A 73 9.93 4.12 1.72
N LEU A 74 8.76 4.24 2.35
CA LEU A 74 8.19 5.50 2.81
C LEU A 74 8.35 5.67 4.33
N ASN A 75 9.34 5.00 4.93
CA ASN A 75 9.62 5.01 6.36
C ASN A 75 9.84 6.42 6.93
N GLN A 76 10.29 7.37 6.11
CA GLN A 76 10.44 8.78 6.47
C GLN A 76 9.11 9.51 6.75
N LEU A 77 7.98 8.91 6.38
CA LEU A 77 6.64 9.44 6.64
C LEU A 77 6.02 8.87 7.93
N VAL A 78 6.65 7.88 8.56
CA VAL A 78 6.19 7.28 9.82
C VAL A 78 6.56 8.22 10.97
N GLY A 79 5.56 8.84 11.62
CA GLY A 79 5.75 9.63 12.84
C GLY A 79 5.65 11.16 12.74
N GLN A 80 5.02 11.71 11.69
CA GLN A 80 4.57 13.12 11.66
C GLN A 80 3.17 13.31 12.23
#